data_AF-A0A6I3MY13-F1
#
_entry.id   AF-A0A6I3MY13-F1
#
_cell.length_a   1.000
_cell.length_b   1.000
_cell.length_c   1.000
_cell.angle_alpha   90.00
_cell.angle_beta   90.00
_cell.angle_gamma   90.00
#
_symmetry.space_group_name_H-M   'P 1'
#
loop_
_entity.id
_entity.type
_entity.pdbx_description
1 polymer ?
#
loop_
_entity_poly.entity_id
_entity_poly.type
_entity_poly.pdbx_seq_one_letter_code
_entity_poly.pdbx_strand_id
1 'polypeptide(L)' 'MAGERVLVAKVGLDGHDRGVKVVARILRDAGFEVIYTGLFQTPDKVAAAAIDE' A
#
# COMPACT_ATOMS: atom_id res chain seq x y z
N MET A 1 -10.02 -18.91 -4.39
CA MET A 1 -8.72 -18.73 -3.70
C MET A 1 -8.64 -17.26 -3.36
N ALA A 2 -8.84 -16.88 -2.09
CA ALA A 2 -8.68 -15.48 -1.70
C ALA A 2 -7.21 -15.13 -1.89
N GLY A 3 -6.91 -14.19 -2.79
CA GLY A 3 -5.54 -13.72 -3.00
C GLY A 3 -5.03 -13.08 -1.72
N GLU A 4 -3.77 -13.30 -1.37
CA GLU A 4 -3.14 -12.63 -0.24
C GLU A 4 -3.23 -11.10 -0.43
N ARG A 5 -3.41 -10.37 0.68
CA ARG A 5 -3.60 -8.92 0.67
C ARG A 5 -2.30 -8.21 1.02
N VAL A 6 -2.02 -7.12 0.31
CA VAL A 6 -0.81 -6.32 0.50
C VAL A 6 -1.18 -4.86 0.68
N LEU A 7 -0.85 -4.32 1.85
CA LEU A 7 -0.94 -2.87 2.12
C LEU A 7 0.37 -2.19 1.73
N VAL A 8 0.26 -1.15 0.90
CA VAL A 8 1.38 -0.34 0.44
C VAL A 8 1.18 1.09 0.92
N ALA A 9 2.14 1.60 1.70
CA ALA A 9 2.06 2.92 2.32
C ALA A 9 3.33 3.76 2.14
N LYS A 10 3.15 5.07 2.28
CA LYS A 10 4.21 6.08 2.26
C LYS A 10 4.05 6.99 3.46
N VAL A 11 5.05 6.97 4.34
CA VAL A 11 4.95 7.58 5.67
C VAL A 11 5.66 8.94 5.70
N GLY A 12 5.10 9.89 6.43
CA GLY A 12 5.76 11.17 6.72
C GLY A 12 5.85 12.09 5.50
N LEU A 13 7.06 12.52 5.12
CA LEU A 13 7.30 13.45 4.01
C LEU A 13 7.71 12.75 2.70
N ASP A 14 7.56 11.43 2.61
CA ASP A 14 7.96 10.67 1.44
C ASP A 14 7.01 10.92 0.25
N GLY A 15 7.44 11.81 -0.65
CA GLY A 15 6.74 12.16 -1.89
C GLY A 15 7.12 11.30 -3.11
N HIS A 16 7.92 10.24 -2.94
CA HIS A 16 8.35 9.41 -4.06
C HIS A 16 7.21 8.49 -4.54
N ASP A 17 6.39 9.00 -5.44
CA ASP A 17 5.14 8.38 -5.88
C ASP A 17 5.29 7.37 -7.03
N ARG A 18 6.22 7.61 -7.96
CA ARG A 18 6.31 6.78 -9.18
C ARG A 18 6.66 5.33 -8.88
N GLY A 19 7.68 5.09 -8.07
CA GLY A 19 8.14 3.73 -7.75
C GLY A 19 7.09 2.91 -7.01
N VAL A 20 6.41 3.52 -6.03
CA VAL A 20 5.39 2.81 -5.24
C VAL A 20 4.18 2.41 -6.10
N LYS A 21 3.78 3.25 -7.07
CA LYS A 21 2.71 2.92 -8.02
C LYS A 21 3.09 1.78 -8.95
N VAL A 22 4.35 1.71 -9.39
CA VAL A 22 4.84 0.58 -10.21
C VAL A 22 4.80 -0.72 -9.41
N VAL A 23 5.29 -0.73 -8.17
CA VAL A 23 5.24 -1.91 -7.29
C VAL A 23 3.78 -2.35 -7.04
N ALA A 24 2.90 -1.41 -6.70
CA ALA A 24 1.48 -1.71 -6.49
C ALA A 24 0.79 -2.25 -7.74
N ARG A 25 1.24 -1.85 -8.94
CA ARG A 25 0.73 -2.40 -10.19
C ARG A 25 1.21 -3.84 -10.40
N ILE A 26 2.51 -4.10 -10.23
CA ILE A 26 3.09 -5.45 -10.38
C ILE A 26 2.45 -6.44 -9.41
N LEU A 27 2.22 -6.06 -8.16
CA LEU A 27 1.54 -6.90 -7.18
C LEU A 27 0.10 -7.23 -7.61
N ARG A 28 -0.65 -6.26 -8.14
CA ARG A 28 -1.98 -6.54 -8.69
C ARG A 28 -1.95 -7.46 -9.90
N ASP A 29 -1.00 -7.25 -10.82
CA ASP A 29 -0.84 -8.11 -12.00
C ASP A 29 -0.43 -9.55 -11.59
N ALA A 30 0.22 -9.71 -10.44
CA ALA A 30 0.54 -11.00 -9.83
C ALA A 30 -0.63 -11.64 -9.05
N GLY A 31 -1.80 -10.99 -8.99
CA GLY A 31 -3.02 -11.54 -8.39
C GLY A 31 -3.23 -11.19 -6.91
N PHE A 32 -2.42 -10.30 -6.33
CA PHE A 32 -2.64 -9.79 -4.98
C PHE A 32 -3.74 -8.72 -4.98
N GLU A 33 -4.51 -8.68 -3.90
CA GLU A 33 -5.36 -7.55 -3.60
C GLU A 33 -4.51 -6.48 -2.90
N VAL A 34 -4.37 -5.32 -3.54
CA VAL A 34 -3.43 -4.28 -3.09
C VAL A 34 -4.18 -3.06 -2.59
N ILE A 35 -3.98 -2.74 -1.31
CA ILE A 35 -4.46 -1.53 -0.66
C ILE A 35 -3.35 -0.47 -0.72
N TYR A 36 -3.58 0.64 -1.42
CA TYR A 36 -2.64 1.76 -1.45
C TYR A 36 -3.18 2.91 -0.60
N THR A 37 -2.47 3.26 0.49
CA THR A 37 -2.93 4.28 1.43
C THR A 37 -2.66 5.72 0.97
N GLY A 38 -2.01 5.91 -0.17
CA GLY A 38 -1.57 7.23 -0.64
C GLY A 38 -0.29 7.74 0.02
N LEU A 39 0.07 8.98 -0.29
CA LEU A 39 1.27 9.64 0.21
C LEU A 39 1.05 10.23 1.61
N PHE A 40 2.16 10.50 2.29
CA PHE A 40 2.22 11.29 3.52
C PHE A 40 1.35 10.79 4.68
N GLN A 41 1.21 9.48 4.80
CA GLN A 41 0.48 8.87 5.92
C GLN A 41 1.28 8.95 7.22
N THR A 42 0.59 8.98 8.36
CA THR A 42 1.25 8.81 9.67
C THR A 42 1.46 7.31 9.94
N PRO A 43 2.48 6.91 10.71
CA PRO A 43 2.66 5.51 11.10
C PRO A 43 1.40 4.90 11.71
N ASP A 44 0.74 5.63 12.62
CA ASP A 44 -0.47 5.16 13.30
C ASP A 44 -1.63 4.88 12.34
N LYS A 45 -1.81 5.73 11.32
CA LYS A 45 -2.83 5.51 10.29
C LYS A 45 -2.55 4.28 9.43
N VAL A 46 -1.28 4.06 9.09
CA VAL A 46 -0.87 2.86 8.33
C VAL A 46 -1.09 1.60 9.16
N ALA A 47 -0.75 1.62 10.44
CA ALA A 47 -0.97 0.50 11.35
C ALA A 47 -2.46 0.19 11.53
N ALA A 48 -3.29 1.22 11.73
CA ALA A 48 -4.74 1.05 11.81
C ALA A 48 -5.31 0.46 10.51
N ALA A 49 -4.93 0.99 9.35
CA ALA A 49 -5.36 0.46 8.06
C ALA A 49 -4.94 -1.00 7.85
N ALA A 50 -3.78 -1.43 8.33
CA ALA A 50 -3.35 -2.83 8.22
C ALA A 50 -4.15 -3.80 9.10
N ILE A 51 -4.82 -3.31 10.14
CA ILE A 51 -5.71 -4.09 11.01
C ILE A 51 -7.12 -4.14 10.44
N ASP A 52 -7.60 -2.99 9.93
CA ASP A 52 -8.97 -2.83 9.43
C ASP A 52 -9.20 -3.49 8.08
N GLU A 53 -8.17 -3.47 7.22
CA GLU A 53 -8.19 -4.13 5.94
C GLU A 53 -8.03 -5.62 6.15
#